data_AF-A0A946HMC5-F1
#
_entry.id   AF-A0A946HMC5-F1
#
_cell.length_a   1.000
_cell.length_b   1.000
_cell.length_c   1.000
_cell.angle_alpha   90.00
_cell.angle_beta   90.00
_cell.angle_gamma   90.00
#
_symmetry.space_group_name_H-M   'P 1'
#
loop_
_entity.id
_entity.type
_entity.pdbx_description
1 polymer ?
#
loop_
_entity_poly.entity_id
_entity_poly.type
_entity_poly.pdbx_seq_one_letter_code
_entity_poly.pdbx_strand_id
1 'polypeptide(L)'
;MDSPDNSRTAISISEAARRGYASRVTIQKAVKSGRVSLHSADAKVKSIQISELDRVFGARGQVDRVGIAVSSKTMQGVGRQNSSENKPLPTQVDLLTQERDQLKAELARERDNAAWLKGQVEATQRQLTDERGRSWWQRTFGGSK
;
A
#
# COMPACT_ATOMS: atom_id res chain seq x y z
N MET A 1 21.31 2.49 -35.97
CA MET A 1 20.98 3.21 -34.73
C MET A 1 19.47 3.17 -34.61
N ASP A 2 18.95 2.27 -33.78
CA ASP A 2 17.51 2.17 -33.54
C ASP A 2 17.07 3.28 -32.60
N SER A 3 16.18 4.14 -33.08
CA SER A 3 15.48 5.10 -32.24
C SER A 3 14.68 4.33 -31.18
N PRO A 4 14.85 4.61 -29.87
CA PRO A 4 14.06 3.94 -28.85
C PRO A 4 12.58 4.17 -29.12
N ASP A 5 11.80 3.08 -29.14
CA ASP A 5 10.35 3.06 -29.29
C ASP A 5 9.70 3.75 -28.07
N ASN A 6 9.70 5.08 -28.08
CA ASN A 6 9.13 5.95 -27.05
C ASN A 6 7.59 5.92 -27.05
N SER A 7 6.96 5.19 -27.97
CA SER A 7 5.50 5.15 -28.09
C SER A 7 4.84 4.38 -26.93
N ARG A 8 5.55 3.39 -26.36
CA ARG A 8 5.06 2.62 -25.19
C ARG A 8 5.27 3.34 -23.85
N THR A 9 6.16 4.33 -23.80
CA THR A 9 6.51 5.06 -22.58
C THR A 9 5.89 6.45 -22.50
N ALA A 10 5.38 7.00 -23.60
CA ALA A 10 4.74 8.31 -23.64
C ALA A 10 3.21 8.21 -23.76
N ILE A 11 2.49 8.98 -22.95
CA ILE A 11 1.03 8.97 -22.91
C ILE A 11 0.43 10.37 -22.98
N SER A 12 -0.81 10.48 -23.43
CA SER A 12 -1.50 11.78 -23.46
C SER A 12 -1.87 12.27 -22.05
N ILE A 13 -2.12 13.57 -21.89
CA ILE A 13 -2.64 14.15 -20.64
C ILE A 13 -3.96 13.46 -20.21
N SER A 14 -4.84 13.17 -21.17
CA SER A 14 -6.11 12.48 -20.91
C SER A 14 -5.88 11.08 -20.34
N GLU A 15 -4.90 10.37 -20.88
CA GLU A 15 -4.56 9.03 -20.44
C GLU A 15 -3.85 9.03 -19.09
N ALA A 16 -2.96 9.99 -18.84
CA ALA A 16 -2.35 10.19 -17.53
C ALA A 16 -3.42 10.45 -16.44
N ALA A 17 -4.42 11.26 -16.73
CA ALA A 17 -5.54 11.49 -15.82
C ALA A 17 -6.35 10.22 -15.57
N ARG A 18 -6.66 9.44 -16.63
CA ARG A 18 -7.35 8.15 -16.51
C ARG A 18 -6.56 7.12 -15.70
N ARG A 19 -5.22 7.14 -15.80
CA ARG A 19 -4.31 6.26 -15.06
C ARG A 19 -4.14 6.68 -13.59
N GLY A 20 -4.78 7.76 -13.15
CA GLY A 20 -4.84 8.16 -11.74
C GLY A 20 -3.64 8.95 -11.24
N TYR A 21 -2.82 9.53 -12.13
CA TYR A 21 -1.67 10.36 -11.71
C TYR A 21 -2.10 11.66 -11.05
N ALA A 22 -3.04 12.39 -11.66
CA ALA A 22 -3.66 13.60 -11.13
C ALA A 22 -4.84 14.01 -12.02
N SER A 23 -5.62 15.00 -11.59
CA SER A 23 -6.65 15.59 -12.45
C SER A 23 -6.02 16.20 -13.72
N ARG A 24 -6.77 16.22 -14.83
CA ARG A 24 -6.33 16.84 -16.10
C ARG A 24 -5.83 18.28 -15.90
N VAL A 25 -6.54 19.06 -15.08
CA VAL A 25 -6.20 20.45 -14.78
C VAL A 25 -4.87 20.56 -14.04
N THR A 26 -4.64 19.68 -13.07
CA THR A 26 -3.38 19.62 -12.31
C THR A 26 -2.20 19.29 -13.22
N ILE A 27 -2.36 18.31 -14.10
CA ILE A 27 -1.33 17.92 -15.08
C ILE A 27 -1.02 19.08 -16.03
N GLN A 28 -2.05 19.77 -16.54
CA GLN A 28 -1.88 20.96 -17.39
C GLN A 28 -1.15 22.10 -16.67
N LYS A 29 -1.43 22.33 -15.38
CA LYS A 29 -0.72 23.33 -14.58
C LYS A 29 0.76 22.96 -14.40
N ALA A 30 1.06 21.69 -14.14
CA ALA A 30 2.42 21.20 -14.01
C ALA A 30 3.22 21.30 -15.32
N VAL A 31 2.55 21.08 -16.46
CA VAL A 31 3.12 21.34 -17.78
C VAL A 31 3.40 22.84 -17.98
N LYS A 32 2.42 23.70 -17.68
CA LYS A 32 2.56 25.15 -17.85
C LYS A 32 3.67 25.75 -16.97
N SER A 33 3.89 25.19 -15.78
CA SER A 33 4.96 25.60 -14.88
C SER A 33 6.32 24.97 -15.20
N GLY A 34 6.42 24.13 -16.24
CA GLY A 34 7.67 23.45 -16.61
C GLY A 34 8.07 22.31 -15.67
N ARG A 35 7.20 21.89 -14.75
CA ARG A 35 7.46 20.75 -13.87
C ARG A 35 7.44 19.42 -14.63
N VAL A 36 6.62 19.33 -15.68
CA VAL A 36 6.47 18.16 -16.55
C VAL A 36 6.78 18.54 -17.98
N SER A 37 7.68 17.79 -18.63
CA SER A 37 8.01 18.00 -20.03
C SER A 37 6.97 17.39 -20.97
N LEU A 38 6.62 18.13 -22.03
CA LEU A 38 5.79 17.65 -23.13
C LEU A 38 6.65 17.30 -24.33
N HIS A 39 6.46 16.10 -24.86
CA HIS A 39 7.01 15.70 -26.14
C HIS A 39 5.93 15.84 -27.22
N SER A 40 6.32 16.40 -28.37
CA SER A 40 5.47 16.38 -29.57
C SER A 40 6.09 15.35 -30.51
N ALA A 41 5.45 14.18 -30.63
CA ALA A 41 5.91 13.15 -31.58
C ALA A 41 5.65 13.56 -33.03
N ASP A 42 4.53 14.27 -33.23
CA ASP A 42 4.19 15.04 -34.42
C ASP A 42 3.52 16.32 -33.93
N ALA A 43 3.58 17.41 -34.70
CA ALA A 43 3.19 18.78 -34.28
C ALA A 43 1.80 18.93 -33.64
N LYS A 44 0.95 17.90 -33.72
CA LYS A 44 -0.41 17.88 -33.18
C LYS A 44 -0.60 16.97 -31.95
N VAL A 45 0.29 16.00 -31.71
CA VAL A 45 0.13 15.01 -30.63
C VAL A 45 1.12 15.29 -29.51
N LYS A 46 0.60 15.88 -28.43
CA LYS A 46 1.31 16.16 -27.19
C LYS A 46 1.25 14.96 -26.25
N SER A 47 2.40 14.37 -25.94
CA SER A 47 2.55 13.25 -25.02
C SER A 47 3.51 13.60 -23.87
N ILE A 48 3.38 12.88 -22.77
CA ILE A 48 4.19 13.00 -21.56
C ILE A 48 4.81 11.64 -21.30
N GLN A 49 6.11 11.60 -21.03
CA GLN A 49 6.78 10.36 -20.61
C GLN A 49 6.24 9.90 -19.25
N ILE A 50 6.00 8.60 -19.10
CA ILE A 50 5.53 8.01 -17.84
C ILE A 50 6.52 8.29 -16.70
N SER A 51 7.83 8.26 -16.97
CA SER A 51 8.87 8.61 -16.00
C SER A 51 8.75 10.04 -15.46
N GLU A 52 8.34 11.00 -16.29
CA GLU A 52 8.09 12.38 -15.85
C GLU A 52 6.84 12.47 -14.96
N LEU A 53 5.82 11.66 -15.26
CA LEU A 53 4.62 11.58 -14.42
C LEU A 53 4.94 10.95 -13.06
N ASP A 54 5.68 9.85 -13.05
CA ASP A 54 6.11 9.18 -11.83
C ASP A 54 7.02 10.10 -10.98
N ARG A 55 7.91 10.88 -11.60
CA ARG A 55 8.78 11.86 -10.92
C ARG A 55 7.99 12.99 -10.24
N VAL A 56 6.92 13.48 -10.87
CA VAL A 56 6.20 14.68 -10.41
C VAL A 56 5.00 14.34 -9.52
N PHE A 57 4.30 13.25 -9.82
CA PHE A 57 3.07 12.84 -9.15
C PHE A 57 3.21 11.55 -8.33
N GLY A 58 4.35 10.87 -8.40
CA GLY A 58 4.58 9.59 -7.73
C GLY A 58 4.04 8.40 -8.53
N ALA A 59 4.35 7.19 -8.03
CA ALA A 59 3.83 5.96 -8.59
C ALA A 59 2.30 5.91 -8.45
N ARG A 60 1.63 5.35 -9.47
CA ARG A 60 0.16 5.27 -9.54
C ARG A 60 -0.44 4.70 -8.27
N GLY A 61 -1.51 5.32 -7.79
CA GLY A 61 -2.34 4.76 -6.72
C GLY A 61 -1.94 5.16 -5.31
N GLN A 62 -0.90 5.97 -5.12
CA GLN A 62 -0.63 6.63 -3.83
C GLN A 62 -1.46 7.90 -3.70
N VAL A 63 -2.75 7.80 -4.00
CA VAL A 63 -3.73 8.79 -3.56
C VAL A 63 -4.09 8.42 -2.14
N ASP A 64 -3.17 8.70 -1.22
CA ASP A 64 -3.59 8.99 0.14
C ASP A 64 -4.61 10.12 0.01
N ARG A 65 -5.88 9.74 0.16
CA ARG A 65 -7.00 10.66 0.36
C ARG A 65 -6.81 11.35 1.70
N VAL A 66 -5.76 12.16 1.85
CA VAL A 66 -5.71 13.21 2.85
C VAL A 66 -6.22 14.46 2.16
N GLY A 67 -7.50 14.70 2.37
CA GLY A 67 -8.24 15.78 1.74
C GLY A 67 -7.74 17.17 2.13
N ILE A 68 -7.99 18.08 1.18
CA ILE A 68 -8.36 19.49 1.39
C ILE A 68 -7.29 20.40 2.00
N ALA A 69 -6.63 21.19 1.16
CA ALA A 69 -7.01 22.59 0.96
C ALA A 69 -6.09 23.26 -0.06
N VAL A 70 -6.70 23.93 -1.02
CA VAL A 70 -6.04 24.94 -1.85
C VAL A 70 -5.65 26.10 -0.94
N SER A 71 -4.35 26.39 -0.82
CA SER A 71 -3.90 27.74 -0.46
C SER A 71 -2.71 28.11 -1.32
N SER A 72 -2.99 28.89 -2.35
CA SER A 72 -2.01 29.61 -3.13
C SER A 72 -1.55 30.84 -2.35
N LYS A 73 -0.46 30.73 -1.58
CA LYS A 73 0.47 31.85 -1.36
C LYS A 73 1.76 31.37 -0.71
N THR A 74 2.83 32.05 -1.09
CA THR A 74 4.15 32.12 -0.44
C THR A 74 5.19 31.12 -0.95
N MET A 75 5.92 31.59 -1.98
CA MET A 75 7.37 31.41 -2.01
C MET A 75 7.94 31.82 -0.65
N GLN A 76 8.53 30.86 0.07
CA GLN A 76 9.69 30.97 0.97
C GLN A 76 9.53 29.94 2.11
N GLY A 77 10.55 29.09 2.24
CA GLY A 77 10.80 28.36 3.48
C GLY A 77 10.10 27.01 3.63
N VAL A 78 10.41 26.04 2.78
CA VAL A 78 10.66 24.68 3.28
C VAL A 78 11.97 24.21 2.67
N GLY A 79 13.06 24.69 3.26
CA GLY A 79 14.28 23.93 3.27
C GLY A 79 13.97 22.60 3.96
N ARG A 80 13.84 21.54 3.18
CA ARG A 80 14.09 20.19 3.64
C ARG A 80 14.96 19.52 2.59
N GLN A 81 16.23 19.91 2.63
CA GLN A 81 17.39 19.08 2.33
C GLN A 81 17.15 18.05 1.22
N ASN A 82 17.33 18.46 -0.04
CA ASN A 82 17.76 17.54 -1.10
C ASN A 82 19.26 17.22 -0.96
N SER A 83 19.70 16.94 0.27
CA SER A 83 21.01 16.40 0.62
C SER A 83 20.80 14.98 1.14
N SER A 84 20.42 14.11 0.22
CA SER A 84 20.84 12.71 0.18
C SER A 84 20.68 12.29 -1.29
N GLU A 85 21.62 12.62 -2.18
CA GLU A 85 22.85 11.81 -2.30
C GLU A 85 22.55 10.37 -1.96
N ASN A 86 22.28 9.57 -3.02
CA ASN A 86 22.41 8.12 -3.05
C ASN A 86 22.49 7.46 -1.67
N LYS A 87 21.36 7.37 -0.94
CA LYS A 87 21.29 6.37 0.13
C LYS A 87 21.61 5.04 -0.55
N PRO A 88 22.67 4.34 -0.13
CA PRO A 88 23.09 3.18 -0.89
C PRO A 88 21.93 2.20 -0.85
N LEU A 89 21.43 1.79 -2.02
CA LEU A 89 20.36 0.80 -2.18
C LEU A 89 20.41 -0.38 -1.17
N PRO A 90 21.57 -0.89 -0.70
CA PRO A 90 21.61 -1.87 0.39
C PRO A 90 20.83 -1.47 1.66
N THR A 91 20.83 -0.19 2.07
CA THR A 91 20.16 0.21 3.33
C THR A 91 18.65 0.07 3.28
N GLN A 92 18.04 0.21 2.09
CA GLN A 92 16.59 0.08 1.95
C GLN A 92 16.16 -1.39 1.85
N VAL A 93 17.00 -2.22 1.22
CA VAL A 93 16.79 -3.68 1.20
C VAL A 93 16.93 -4.24 2.62
N ASP A 94 17.91 -3.79 3.39
CA ASP A 94 18.11 -4.24 4.78
C ASP A 94 16.93 -3.86 5.68
N LEU A 95 16.44 -2.63 5.57
CA LEU A 95 15.25 -2.18 6.31
C LEU A 95 13.99 -2.98 5.96
N LEU A 96 13.74 -3.21 4.66
CA LEU A 96 12.60 -4.01 4.21
C LEU A 96 12.72 -5.48 4.60
N THR A 97 13.94 -6.02 4.62
CA THR A 97 14.24 -7.39 5.06
C THR A 97 13.97 -7.53 6.55
N GLN A 98 14.39 -6.55 7.35
CA GLN A 98 14.14 -6.51 8.78
C GLN A 98 12.64 -6.40 9.10
N GLU A 99 11.90 -5.54 8.40
CA GLU A 99 10.45 -5.39 8.56
C GLU A 99 9.71 -6.68 8.20
N ARG A 100 10.08 -7.33 7.09
CA ARG A 100 9.54 -8.63 6.71
C ARG A 100 9.78 -9.69 7.79
N ASP A 101 10.96 -9.72 8.38
CA ASP A 101 11.30 -10.71 9.40
C ASP A 101 10.57 -10.46 10.72
N GLN A 102 10.37 -9.19 11.09
CA GLN A 102 9.51 -8.81 12.22
C GLN A 102 8.06 -9.24 11.99
N LEU A 103 7.49 -8.93 10.82
CA LEU A 103 6.12 -9.32 10.48
C LEU A 103 5.94 -10.84 10.45
N LYS A 104 6.93 -11.59 9.97
CA LYS A 104 6.90 -13.06 10.01
C LYS A 104 6.93 -13.59 11.44
N ALA A 105 7.75 -13.00 12.31
CA ALA A 105 7.83 -13.40 13.72
C ALA A 105 6.52 -13.09 14.46
N GLU A 106 5.90 -11.94 14.18
CA GLU A 106 4.60 -11.58 14.73
C GLU A 106 3.49 -12.53 14.26
N LEU A 107 3.46 -12.84 12.96
CA LEU A 107 2.51 -13.81 12.40
C LEU A 107 2.68 -15.22 12.99
N ALA A 108 3.92 -15.63 13.28
CA ALA A 108 4.18 -16.91 13.95
C ALA A 108 3.63 -16.91 15.39
N ARG A 109 3.87 -15.84 16.15
CA ARG A 109 3.33 -15.68 17.51
C ARG A 109 1.80 -15.68 17.53
N GLU A 110 1.16 -14.98 16.60
CA GLU A 110 -0.30 -14.97 16.48
C GLU A 110 -0.87 -16.35 16.13
N ARG A 111 -0.18 -17.11 15.28
CA ARG A 111 -0.57 -18.50 14.98
C ARG A 111 -0.44 -19.41 16.19
N ASP A 112 0.64 -19.29 16.95
CA ASP A 112 0.84 -20.07 18.17
C ASP A 112 -0.22 -19.72 19.23
N ASN A 113 -0.53 -18.44 19.40
CA ASN A 113 -1.60 -17.96 20.28
C ASN A 113 -2.96 -18.51 19.85
N ALA A 114 -3.28 -18.46 18.55
CA ALA A 114 -4.53 -19.00 18.01
C ALA A 114 -4.63 -20.51 18.20
N ALA A 115 -3.53 -21.25 17.99
CA ALA A 115 -3.49 -22.69 18.22
C ALA A 115 -3.69 -23.03 19.71
N TRP A 116 -3.07 -22.27 20.61
CA TRP A 116 -3.22 -22.42 22.05
C TRP A 116 -4.66 -22.15 22.50
N LEU A 117 -5.25 -21.03 22.06
CA LEU A 117 -6.65 -20.67 22.33
C LEU A 117 -7.62 -21.74 21.83
N LYS A 118 -7.40 -22.22 20.60
CA LYS A 118 -8.21 -23.31 20.01
C LYS A 118 -8.13 -24.57 20.86
N GLY A 119 -6.93 -24.95 21.31
CA GLY A 119 -6.73 -26.09 22.21
C GLY A 119 -7.47 -25.94 23.54
N GLN A 120 -7.48 -24.75 24.13
CA GLN A 120 -8.24 -24.48 25.35
C GLN A 120 -9.75 -24.57 25.14
N VAL A 121 -10.26 -24.04 24.03
CA VAL A 121 -11.68 -24.12 23.68
C VAL A 121 -12.10 -25.57 23.49
N GLU A 122 -11.31 -26.36 22.75
CA GLU A 122 -11.57 -27.79 22.55
C GLU A 122 -11.53 -28.59 23.86
N ALA A 123 -10.57 -28.30 24.74
CA ALA A 123 -10.49 -28.95 26.05
C ALA A 123 -11.71 -28.63 26.93
N THR A 124 -12.11 -27.36 26.98
CA THR A 124 -13.30 -26.91 27.72
C THR A 124 -14.57 -27.54 27.14
N GLN A 125 -14.69 -27.59 25.82
CA GLN A 125 -15.83 -28.22 25.16
C GLN A 125 -15.91 -29.72 25.49
N ARG A 126 -14.78 -30.43 25.48
CA ARG A 126 -14.73 -31.85 25.88
C ARG A 126 -15.18 -32.04 27.32
N GLN A 127 -14.69 -31.23 28.27
CA GLN A 127 -15.12 -31.28 29.66
C GLN A 127 -16.64 -31.06 29.80
N LEU A 128 -17.19 -30.04 29.14
CA LEU A 128 -18.62 -29.78 29.15
C LEU A 128 -19.45 -30.90 28.51
N THR A 129 -18.92 -31.56 27.49
CA THR A 129 -19.64 -32.65 26.79
C THR A 129 -19.59 -33.95 27.60
N ASP A 130 -18.47 -34.21 28.29
CA ASP A 130 -18.31 -35.37 29.17
C ASP A 130 -19.14 -35.22 30.46
N GLU A 131 -19.21 -34.01 31.03
CA GLU A 131 -20.09 -33.69 32.16
C GLU A 131 -21.59 -33.79 31.81
N ARG A 132 -21.97 -33.50 30.56
CA ARG A 132 -23.35 -33.67 30.06
C ARG A 132 -23.77 -35.14 29.95
N GLY A 133 -22.82 -36.08 29.93
CA GLY A 133 -23.10 -37.51 29.86
C GLY A 133 -23.46 -38.16 31.21
N ARG A 134 -23.08 -37.56 32.35
CA ARG A 134 -23.10 -38.26 33.66
C ARG A 134 -23.62 -37.49 34.89
N SER A 135 -23.98 -36.21 34.80
CA SER A 135 -23.87 -35.40 36.03
C SER A 135 -25.11 -35.21 36.92
N TRP A 136 -26.35 -35.21 36.41
CA TRP A 136 -27.48 -34.82 37.29
C TRP A 136 -28.64 -35.81 37.30
N TRP A 137 -29.23 -36.12 36.14
CA TRP A 137 -30.38 -37.03 36.05
C TRP A 137 -30.07 -38.46 36.50
N GLN A 138 -28.85 -38.96 36.26
CA GLN A 138 -28.43 -40.29 36.75
C GLN A 138 -28.26 -40.34 38.28
N ARG A 139 -27.95 -39.20 38.93
CA ARG A 139 -27.77 -39.15 40.39
C ARG A 139 -29.09 -38.92 41.14
N THR A 140 -30.07 -38.27 40.51
CA THR A 140 -31.39 -38.00 41.11
C THR A 140 -32.47 -39.02 40.71
N PHE A 141 -32.33 -39.72 39.59
CA PHE A 141 -33.33 -40.70 39.10
C PHE A 141 -32.76 -42.10 38.78
N GLY A 142 -31.46 -42.33 38.96
CA GLY A 142 -30.79 -43.60 38.62
C GLY A 142 -30.83 -44.69 39.69
N GLY A 143 -31.69 -44.59 40.69
CA GLY A 143 -31.92 -45.66 41.67
C GLY A 143 -33.09 -46.54 41.25
N SER A 144 -32.83 -47.57 40.45
CA SER A 144 -33.77 -48.69 40.32
C SER A 144 -33.03 -50.03 40.31
N LYS A 145 -33.30 -50.77 41.39
CA LYS A 145 -32.92 -52.14 41.76
C LYS A 145 -31.52 -52.35 42.34
#